data_AF-D3VM44-F1
#
_entry.id   AF-D3VM44-F1
#
_cell.length_a   1.000
_cell.length_b   1.000
_cell.length_c   1.000
_cell.angle_alpha   90.00
_cell.angle_beta   90.00
_cell.angle_gamma   90.00
#
_symmetry.space_group_name_H-M   'P 1'
#
loop_
_entity.id
_entity.type
_entity.pdbx_description
1 polymer ?
#
loop_
_entity_poly.entity_id
_entity_poly.type
_entity_poly.pdbx_seq_one_letter_code
_entity_poly.pdbx_strand_id
1 'polypeptide(L)' 'MNTNKKRLTILTQPEIQDYFGLPRFTLAEREYYFTLSDTEYQVTPQGWSVNSRVNFILMGVISPPAGTDPICTRP' A
#
# COMPACT_ATOMS: atom_id res chain seq x y z
N MET A 1 5.32 11.01 41.83
CA MET A 1 5.59 11.91 40.70
C MET A 1 6.20 11.10 39.56
N ASN A 2 5.40 10.61 38.62
CA ASN A 2 5.91 9.84 37.48
C ASN A 2 6.44 10.82 36.42
N THR A 3 7.76 10.99 36.40
CA THR A 3 8.47 11.73 35.35
C THR A 3 8.52 10.89 34.08
N ASN A 4 7.36 10.78 33.40
CA ASN A 4 7.31 10.30 32.02
C ASN A 4 7.99 11.33 31.12
N LYS A 5 9.33 11.31 31.14
CA LYS A 5 10.16 11.98 30.16
C LYS A 5 9.87 11.27 28.83
N LYS A 6 8.92 11.79 28.04
CA LYS A 6 8.78 11.45 26.62
C LYS A 6 10.10 11.82 25.95
N ARG A 7 11.05 10.89 25.93
CA ARG A 7 12.33 11.08 25.24
C ARG A 7 12.03 10.98 23.75
N LEU A 8 12.28 12.07 23.03
CA LEU A 8 12.31 12.04 21.57
C LEU A 8 13.34 10.98 21.17
N THR A 9 12.88 9.92 20.52
CA THR A 9 13.74 8.87 19.97
C THR A 9 14.04 9.28 18.54
N ILE A 10 15.30 9.60 18.25
CA ILE A 10 15.72 9.95 16.89
C ILE A 10 15.89 8.62 16.15
N LEU A 11 15.11 8.45 15.08
CA LEU A 11 15.21 7.28 14.21
C LEU A 11 16.55 7.28 13.48
N THR A 12 17.15 6.10 13.39
CA THR A 12 18.32 5.85 12.55
C THR A 12 17.93 5.87 11.07
N GLN A 13 18.90 6.10 10.18
CA GLN A 13 18.64 6.10 8.74
C GLN A 13 17.99 4.78 8.23
N PRO A 14 18.39 3.58 8.71
CA PRO A 14 17.70 2.34 8.35
C PRO A 14 16.24 2.32 8.82
N GLU A 15 15.94 2.75 10.04
CA GLU A 15 14.56 2.82 10.54
C GLU A 15 13.73 3.80 9.72
N ILE A 16 14.29 4.97 9.35
CA ILE A 16 13.60 5.91 8.46
C ILE A 16 13.30 5.26 7.12
N GLN A 17 14.25 4.51 6.55
CA GLN A 17 14.08 3.81 5.29
C GLN A 17 13.04 2.68 5.39
N ASP A 18 12.96 1.99 6.52
CA ASP A 18 12.00 0.90 6.72
C ASP A 18 10.59 1.43 6.97
N TYR A 19 10.44 2.57 7.68
CA TYR A 19 9.13 3.18 7.97
C TYR A 19 8.60 4.09 6.85
N PHE A 20 9.48 4.83 6.18
CA PHE A 20 9.10 5.89 5.23
C PHE A 20 9.74 5.73 3.85
N GLY A 21 10.55 4.68 3.66
CA GLY A 21 11.09 4.38 2.35
C GLY A 21 10.06 3.84 1.38
N LEU A 22 10.50 3.62 0.15
CA LEU A 22 9.65 3.00 -0.87
C LEU A 22 9.17 1.63 -0.38
N PRO A 23 7.86 1.35 -0.46
CA PRO A 23 7.31 0.06 -0.07
C PRO A 23 8.02 -1.07 -0.81
N ARG A 24 8.53 -2.05 -0.06
CA ARG A 24 9.15 -3.24 -0.62
C ARG A 24 8.12 -4.34 -0.65
N PHE A 25 7.68 -4.70 -1.85
CA PHE A 25 6.77 -5.81 -2.05
C PHE A 25 7.52 -7.05 -2.53
N THR A 26 7.25 -8.19 -1.89
CA THR A 26 7.55 -9.53 -2.41
C THR A 26 6.77 -9.78 -3.71
N LEU A 27 7.17 -10.80 -4.47
CA LEU A 27 6.49 -11.14 -5.73
C LEU A 27 5.00 -11.44 -5.50
N ALA A 28 4.68 -12.24 -4.47
CA ALA A 28 3.30 -12.59 -4.13
C ALA A 28 2.47 -11.36 -3.73
N GLU A 29 3.05 -10.43 -2.97
CA GLU A 29 2.36 -9.18 -2.63
C GLU A 29 2.15 -8.30 -3.87
N ARG A 30 3.10 -8.29 -4.81
CA ARG A 30 2.91 -7.51 -6.04
C ARG A 30 1.80 -8.07 -6.90
N GLU A 31 1.72 -9.39 -7.01
CA GLU A 31 0.62 -10.04 -7.70
C GLU A 31 -0.69 -9.70 -7.00
N TYR A 32 -0.76 -9.86 -5.69
CA TYR A 32 -1.97 -9.59 -4.92
C TYR A 32 -2.45 -8.13 -5.01
N TYR A 33 -1.54 -7.15 -4.90
CA TYR A 33 -1.90 -5.73 -4.87
C TYR A 33 -1.94 -5.07 -6.25
N PHE A 34 -1.20 -5.55 -7.25
CA PHE A 34 -1.07 -4.84 -8.54
C PHE A 34 -1.52 -5.65 -9.75
N THR A 35 -2.10 -6.83 -9.57
CA THR A 35 -2.83 -7.51 -10.66
C THR A 35 -4.30 -7.13 -10.67
N LEU A 36 -4.82 -6.94 -11.87
CA LEU A 36 -6.26 -6.80 -12.09
C LEU A 36 -6.89 -8.18 -12.04
N SER A 37 -8.01 -8.31 -11.34
CA SER A 37 -8.90 -9.46 -11.47
C SER A 37 -9.44 -9.56 -12.90
N ASP A 38 -9.92 -10.75 -13.28
CA ASP A 38 -10.50 -10.98 -14.61
C ASP A 38 -11.63 -9.98 -14.91
N THR A 39 -12.46 -9.67 -13.91
CA THR A 39 -13.54 -8.67 -14.03
C THR A 39 -13.01 -7.26 -14.31
N GLU A 40 -11.96 -6.85 -13.59
CA GLU A 40 -11.30 -5.56 -13.79
C GLU A 40 -10.61 -5.46 -15.16
N TYR A 41 -10.11 -6.59 -15.65
CA TYR A 41 -9.55 -6.69 -16.99
C TYR A 41 -10.63 -6.49 -18.06
N GLN A 42 -11.84 -7.06 -17.87
CA GLN A 42 -12.95 -6.90 -18.82
C GLN A 42 -13.48 -5.47 -18.90
N VAL A 43 -13.45 -4.72 -17.79
CA VAL A 43 -13.88 -3.30 -17.78
C VAL A 43 -12.78 -2.35 -18.26
N THR A 44 -11.54 -2.82 -18.40
CA THR A 44 -10.42 -2.03 -18.95
C THR A 44 -10.56 -1.97 -20.48
N PRO A 45 -10.90 -0.80 -21.06
CA PRO A 45 -11.10 -0.68 -22.50
C PRO A 45 -9.83 -0.97 -23.29
N GLN A 46 -9.97 -1.72 -24.38
CA GLN A 46 -8.95 -1.80 -25.42
C GLN A 46 -8.68 -0.39 -25.96
N GLY A 47 -7.50 0.16 -25.65
CA GLY A 47 -7.11 1.52 -26.04
C GLY A 47 -6.65 2.41 -24.89
N TRP A 48 -6.78 1.97 -23.63
CA TRP A 48 -6.19 2.70 -22.52
C TRP A 48 -4.68 2.80 -22.64
N SER A 49 -4.18 4.02 -22.49
CA SER A 49 -2.76 4.30 -22.32
C SER A 49 -2.22 3.58 -21.09
N VAL A 50 -0.92 3.31 -21.06
CA VAL A 50 -0.24 2.71 -19.90
C VAL A 50 -0.51 3.51 -18.63
N ASN A 51 -0.50 4.85 -18.71
CA ASN A 51 -0.79 5.73 -17.58
C ASN A 51 -2.21 5.55 -17.05
N SER A 52 -3.21 5.40 -17.92
CA SER A 52 -4.60 5.16 -17.52
C SER A 52 -4.77 3.84 -16.78
N ARG A 53 -4.07 2.79 -17.24
CA ARG A 53 -4.08 1.47 -16.59
C ARG A 53 -3.40 1.51 -15.22
N VAL A 54 -2.25 2.17 -15.11
CA VAL A 54 -1.54 2.35 -13.84
C VAL A 54 -2.41 3.14 -12.85
N ASN A 55 -3.03 4.24 -13.28
CA ASN A 55 -3.93 5.01 -12.43
C ASN A 55 -5.14 4.18 -11.96
N PHE A 56 -5.69 3.32 -12.83
CA PHE A 56 -6.79 2.45 -12.46
C PHE A 56 -6.39 1.41 -11.40
N ILE A 57 -5.24 0.76 -11.57
CA ILE A 57 -4.68 -0.17 -10.56
C ILE A 57 -4.46 0.57 -9.24
N LEU A 58 -3.84 1.76 -9.27
CA LEU A 58 -3.59 2.55 -8.08
C LEU A 58 -4.88 3.02 -7.39
N MET A 59 -5.92 3.38 -8.15
CA MET A 59 -7.21 3.80 -7.60
C MET A 59 -8.01 2.62 -7.02
N GLY A 60 -7.96 1.44 -7.66
CA GLY A 60 -8.64 0.23 -7.20
C GLY A 60 -8.10 -0.29 -5.88
N VAL A 61 -6.77 -0.26 -5.70
CA VAL A 61 -6.10 -0.68 -4.45
C VAL A 61 -6.42 0.25 -3.27
N ILE A 62 -6.80 1.51 -3.53
CA ILE A 62 -7.15 2.48 -2.48
C ILE A 62 -8.56 2.19 -1.89
N SER A 63 -9.38 1.37 -2.56
CA SER A 63 -10.54 0.75 -1.90
C SER A 63 -10.19 -0.66 -1.45
N PRO A 64 -10.11 -0.93 -0.12
CA PRO A 64 -9.97 -2.31 0.33
C PRO A 64 -11.15 -3.13 -0.20
N PRO A 65 -10.92 -4.35 -0.72
CA PRO A 65 -12.02 -5.24 -1.10
C PRO A 65 -12.93 -5.42 0.12
N ALA A 66 -14.24 -5.25 -0.08
CA ALA A 66 -15.23 -5.37 0.98
C ALA A 66 -15.09 -6.73 1.66
N GLY A 67 -14.54 -6.74 2.88
CA GLY A 67 -14.27 -7.95 3.66
C GLY A 67 -12.86 -8.06 4.24
N THR A 68 -11.91 -7.18 3.89
CA THR A 68 -10.67 -7.08 4.67
C THR A 68 -10.85 -6.08 5.79
N ASP A 69 -10.88 -6.57 7.02
CA ASP A 69 -10.70 -5.75 8.22
C ASP A 69 -9.53 -4.78 8.01
N PRO A 70 -9.65 -3.52 8.43
CA PRO A 70 -8.53 -2.60 8.35
C PRO A 70 -7.39 -3.19 9.20
N ILE A 71 -6.37 -3.75 8.55
CA ILE A 71 -5.08 -3.99 9.19
C ILE A 71 -4.40 -2.63 9.35
N CYS A 72 -5.03 -1.81 10.18
CA CYS A 72 -4.49 -0.63 10.83
C CYS A 72 -5.06 -0.62 12.26
N THR A 73 -4.95 -1.76 12.94
CA THR A 73 -4.84 -1.77 14.40
C THR A 73 -3.41 -2.13 14.74
N ARG A 74 -2.58 -1.14 14.96
CA ARG A 74 -1.48 -1.27 15.91
C ARG A 74 -1.50 -0.04 16.85
N PRO A 75 -1.12 -0.27 18.12
CA PRO A 75 -1.53 0.52 19.29
C PRO A 75 -1.00 1.94 19.33
#